data_AF-A0A936CXU3-F1
#
_entry.id   AF-A0A936CXU3-F1
#
_cell.length_a   1.000
_cell.length_b   1.000
_cell.length_c   1.000
_cell.angle_alpha   90.00
_cell.angle_beta   90.00
_cell.angle_gamma   90.00
#
_symmetry.space_group_name_H-M   'P 1'
#
loop_
_entity.id
_entity.type
_entity.pdbx_description
1 polymer ?
#
loop_
_entity_poly.entity_id
_entity_poly.type
_entity_poly.pdbx_seq_one_letter_code
_entity_poly.pdbx_strand_id
1 'polypeptide(L)'
;MFLRRSMLLALLQIVAAAQTTDAIWVGALSDPAETACVLIVPGGAGVPLTAARTPTGAPIDATVEATIVDSSCIPAGGQSRMDIWLEFPAEAGTASNCISGSPTFVADTNTDMHGMTHMALPIQGGGWSEGPAVFMLNGFPAHTPDYDYWPQLLLQVNSPDINGDRVVDLSDIAAFAGDYHGAFHMRSDLQRDGVLNLADIALMATHMGADCR
;
A
#
# COMPACT_ATOMS: atom_id res chain seq x y z
N MET A 1 60.63 -25.05 39.33
CA MET A 1 60.49 -23.57 39.35
C MET A 1 59.74 -23.17 38.09
N PHE A 2 58.69 -22.38 38.23
CA PHE A 2 57.52 -22.27 37.36
C PHE A 2 57.77 -21.86 35.89
N LEU A 3 57.23 -22.64 34.94
CA LEU A 3 57.05 -22.24 33.54
C LEU A 3 55.70 -21.50 33.40
N ARG A 4 55.73 -20.18 33.20
CA ARG A 4 54.55 -19.37 32.87
C ARG A 4 54.20 -19.57 31.39
N ARG A 5 53.05 -20.16 31.09
CA ARG A 5 52.44 -20.16 29.75
C ARG A 5 51.72 -18.82 29.55
N SER A 6 52.30 -17.93 28.77
CA SER A 6 51.63 -16.70 28.30
C SER A 6 50.60 -17.08 27.24
N MET A 7 49.32 -16.97 27.60
CA MET A 7 48.18 -17.19 26.71
C MET A 7 47.91 -15.87 25.97
N LEU A 8 48.37 -15.79 24.72
CA LEU A 8 48.16 -14.65 23.84
C LEU A 8 46.71 -14.69 23.33
N LEU A 9 45.82 -13.92 23.96
CA LEU A 9 44.44 -13.76 23.55
C LEU A 9 44.40 -12.88 22.29
N ALA A 10 44.27 -13.49 21.11
CA ALA A 10 44.10 -12.77 19.86
C ALA A 10 42.69 -12.18 19.79
N LEU A 11 42.57 -10.87 20.04
CA LEU A 11 41.34 -10.12 19.90
C LEU A 11 41.06 -9.95 18.39
N LEU A 12 40.24 -10.84 17.82
CA LEU A 12 39.78 -10.71 16.44
C LEU A 12 38.76 -9.55 16.39
N GLN A 13 39.21 -8.36 16.00
CA GLN A 13 38.31 -7.25 15.73
C GLN A 13 37.60 -7.52 14.41
N ILE A 14 36.32 -7.90 14.50
CA ILE A 14 35.41 -7.89 13.36
C ILE A 14 35.14 -6.41 13.07
N VAL A 15 35.88 -5.85 12.12
CA VAL A 15 35.53 -4.56 11.54
C VAL A 15 34.31 -4.81 10.68
N ALA A 16 33.12 -4.52 11.22
CA ALA A 16 31.93 -4.39 10.39
C ALA A 16 32.18 -3.17 9.49
N ALA A 17 32.53 -3.40 8.23
CA ALA A 17 32.47 -2.35 7.24
C ALA A 17 31.01 -1.88 7.23
N ALA A 18 30.77 -0.61 7.57
CA ALA A 18 29.49 0.00 7.31
C ALA A 18 29.29 -0.08 5.81
N GLN A 19 28.44 -1.00 5.35
CA GLN A 19 27.95 -0.97 3.99
C GLN A 19 27.23 0.37 3.87
N THR A 20 27.83 1.31 3.14
CA THR A 20 27.07 2.41 2.59
C THR A 20 26.01 1.74 1.76
N THR A 21 24.76 1.78 2.21
CA THR A 21 23.64 1.35 1.38
C THR A 21 23.71 2.23 0.15
N ASP A 22 24.07 1.64 -0.99
CA ASP A 22 24.04 2.36 -2.25
C ASP A 22 22.66 2.99 -2.41
N ALA A 23 22.62 4.20 -2.95
CA ALA A 23 21.35 4.84 -3.22
C ALA A 23 20.54 3.95 -4.17
N ILE A 24 19.28 3.68 -3.79
CA ILE A 24 18.33 2.89 -4.57
C ILE A 24 17.23 3.78 -5.14
N TRP A 25 16.74 3.39 -6.31
CA TRP A 25 15.81 4.16 -7.15
C TRP A 25 14.76 3.22 -7.74
N VAL A 26 13.70 3.80 -8.32
CA VAL A 26 12.73 3.05 -9.12
C VAL A 26 13.11 3.20 -10.60
N GLY A 27 13.51 2.09 -11.23
CA GLY A 27 13.90 2.04 -12.65
C GLY A 27 12.72 1.84 -13.59
N ALA A 28 11.64 1.20 -13.11
CA ALA A 28 10.37 1.07 -13.81
C ALA A 28 9.23 0.96 -12.80
N LEU A 29 8.07 1.51 -13.15
CA LEU A 29 6.84 1.44 -12.35
C LEU A 29 5.65 1.26 -13.30
N SER A 30 4.81 0.25 -13.06
CA SER A 30 3.53 0.14 -13.76
C SER A 30 2.51 1.13 -13.20
N ASP A 31 1.68 1.68 -14.07
CA ASP A 31 0.55 2.55 -13.74
C ASP A 31 -0.69 1.97 -14.42
N PRO A 32 -1.85 1.89 -13.74
CA PRO A 32 -3.10 1.56 -14.42
C PRO A 32 -3.35 2.53 -15.59
N ALA A 33 -3.91 2.01 -16.68
CA ALA A 33 -4.16 2.79 -17.89
C ALA A 33 -5.19 3.91 -17.72
N GLU A 34 -5.97 3.88 -16.63
CA GLU A 34 -6.98 4.86 -16.24
C GLU A 34 -7.18 4.80 -14.71
N THR A 35 -8.03 5.67 -14.16
CA THR A 35 -8.32 5.66 -12.72
C THR A 35 -8.89 4.31 -12.28
N ALA A 36 -8.21 3.66 -11.34
CA ALA A 36 -8.66 2.43 -10.71
C ALA A 36 -9.10 2.71 -9.27
N CYS A 37 -10.15 2.06 -8.81
CA CYS A 37 -10.56 2.04 -7.41
C CYS A 37 -10.59 0.59 -6.92
N VAL A 38 -10.02 0.34 -5.75
CA VAL A 38 -10.03 -0.96 -5.10
C VAL A 38 -10.80 -0.89 -3.79
N LEU A 39 -11.69 -1.87 -3.57
CA LEU A 39 -12.41 -2.03 -2.32
C LEU A 39 -11.47 -2.64 -1.28
N ILE A 40 -11.12 -1.84 -0.27
CA ILE A 40 -10.36 -2.29 0.89
C ILE A 40 -11.32 -2.59 2.04
N VAL A 41 -10.96 -3.57 2.87
CA VAL A 41 -11.80 -3.98 4.00
C VAL A 41 -10.89 -4.28 5.19
N PRO A 42 -11.25 -3.85 6.41
CA PRO A 42 -10.55 -4.29 7.61
C PRO A 42 -10.43 -5.83 7.65
N GLY A 43 -9.27 -6.35 7.99
CA GLY A 43 -9.01 -7.80 7.99
C GLY A 43 -8.77 -8.43 6.61
N GLY A 44 -8.75 -7.65 5.52
CA GLY A 44 -8.28 -8.11 4.20
C GLY A 44 -9.28 -8.88 3.35
N ALA A 45 -10.58 -8.83 3.69
CA ALA A 45 -11.65 -9.48 2.92
C ALA A 45 -12.06 -8.70 1.65
N GLY A 46 -11.35 -7.61 1.32
CA GLY A 46 -11.56 -6.80 0.12
C GLY A 46 -11.14 -7.52 -1.17
N VAL A 47 -11.06 -6.77 -2.27
CA VAL A 47 -10.66 -7.31 -3.57
C VAL A 47 -9.17 -7.09 -3.83
N PRO A 48 -8.49 -8.00 -4.55
CA PRO A 48 -7.11 -7.76 -4.98
C PRO A 48 -7.05 -6.62 -6.01
N LEU A 49 -5.88 -6.01 -6.19
CA LEU A 49 -5.66 -4.96 -7.19
C LEU A 49 -5.91 -5.45 -8.63
N THR A 50 -5.74 -6.74 -8.89
CA THR A 50 -6.09 -7.37 -10.18
C THR A 50 -7.60 -7.36 -10.47
N ALA A 51 -8.42 -7.02 -9.47
CA ALA A 51 -9.88 -6.94 -9.56
C ALA A 51 -10.40 -5.54 -9.17
N ALA A 52 -9.57 -4.52 -9.34
CA ALA A 52 -9.98 -3.12 -9.21
C ALA A 52 -11.04 -2.75 -10.26
N ARG A 53 -11.65 -1.59 -10.09
CA ARG A 53 -12.71 -1.09 -10.97
C ARG A 53 -12.44 0.32 -11.45
N THR A 54 -12.78 0.57 -12.71
CA THR A 54 -12.83 1.93 -13.28
C THR A 54 -13.99 2.73 -12.66
N PRO A 55 -14.09 4.05 -12.88
CA PRO A 55 -15.23 4.85 -12.41
C PRO A 55 -16.59 4.44 -12.99
N THR A 56 -16.61 3.56 -13.99
CA THR A 56 -17.83 3.02 -14.62
C THR A 56 -18.18 1.61 -14.13
N GLY A 57 -17.43 1.08 -13.16
CA GLY A 57 -17.62 -0.26 -12.61
C GLY A 57 -16.98 -1.37 -13.44
N ALA A 58 -16.41 -1.07 -14.61
CA ALA A 58 -15.70 -2.06 -15.41
C ALA A 58 -14.45 -2.57 -14.66
N PRO A 59 -14.16 -3.89 -14.69
CA PRO A 59 -12.98 -4.43 -14.06
C PRO A 59 -11.70 -3.95 -14.77
N ILE A 60 -10.67 -3.64 -13.99
CA ILE A 60 -9.33 -3.26 -14.47
C ILE A 60 -8.27 -3.91 -13.58
N ASP A 61 -7.14 -4.27 -14.17
CA ASP A 61 -5.96 -4.70 -13.43
C ASP A 61 -5.18 -3.46 -12.99
N ALA A 62 -5.14 -3.22 -11.68
CA ALA A 62 -4.40 -2.14 -11.05
C ALA A 62 -3.17 -2.65 -10.29
N THR A 63 -2.65 -3.83 -10.64
CA THR A 63 -1.40 -4.33 -10.06
C THR A 63 -0.26 -3.35 -10.29
N VAL A 64 0.42 -3.02 -9.19
CA VAL A 64 1.62 -2.17 -9.22
C VAL A 64 2.84 -3.06 -9.20
N GLU A 65 3.65 -2.95 -10.24
CA GLU A 65 4.95 -3.62 -10.39
C GLU A 65 6.02 -2.55 -10.43
N ALA A 66 7.10 -2.75 -9.67
CA ALA A 66 8.24 -1.85 -9.68
C ALA A 66 9.55 -2.63 -9.80
N THR A 67 10.47 -2.10 -10.60
CA THR A 67 11.87 -2.54 -10.63
C THR A 67 12.72 -1.58 -9.82
N ILE A 68 13.28 -2.04 -8.71
CA ILE A 68 14.20 -1.28 -7.89
C ILE A 68 15.63 -1.46 -8.41
N VAL A 69 16.37 -0.37 -8.57
CA VAL A 69 17.74 -0.35 -9.09
C VAL A 69 18.66 0.44 -8.16
N ASP A 70 19.96 0.16 -8.21
CA ASP A 70 20.99 0.95 -7.53
C ASP A 70 21.45 2.16 -8.38
N SER A 71 22.41 2.93 -7.85
CA SER A 71 23.03 4.08 -8.54
C SER A 71 23.73 3.76 -9.87
N SER A 72 23.99 2.48 -10.17
CA SER A 72 24.54 2.01 -11.44
C SER A 72 23.47 1.47 -12.40
N CYS A 73 22.19 1.68 -12.10
CA CYS A 73 21.04 1.12 -12.80
C CYS A 73 21.04 -0.43 -12.82
N ILE A 74 21.69 -1.07 -11.85
CA ILE A 74 21.68 -2.52 -11.68
C ILE A 74 20.51 -2.88 -10.76
N PRO A 75 19.73 -3.94 -11.05
CA PRO A 75 18.64 -4.33 -10.19
C PRO A 75 19.06 -4.61 -8.75
N ALA A 76 18.39 -3.97 -7.80
CA ALA A 76 18.68 -4.03 -6.38
C ALA A 76 17.73 -5.00 -5.68
N GLY A 77 18.09 -6.28 -5.65
CA GLY A 77 17.30 -7.32 -4.98
C GLY A 77 17.40 -7.31 -3.45
N GLY A 78 16.47 -8.01 -2.79
CA GLY A 78 16.45 -8.17 -1.33
C GLY A 78 15.95 -6.99 -0.50
N GLN A 79 15.46 -5.90 -1.11
CA GLN A 79 14.79 -4.82 -0.41
C GLN A 79 13.57 -5.35 0.35
N SER A 80 13.40 -4.87 1.58
CA SER A 80 12.29 -5.27 2.43
C SER A 80 10.98 -4.77 1.86
N ARG A 81 9.96 -5.63 1.85
CA ARG A 81 8.60 -5.23 1.46
C ARG A 81 8.04 -4.11 2.34
N MET A 82 8.53 -3.97 3.57
CA MET A 82 8.11 -2.92 4.50
C MET A 82 8.69 -1.55 4.14
N ASP A 83 9.76 -1.52 3.34
CA ASP A 83 10.38 -0.29 2.86
C ASP A 83 9.79 0.17 1.52
N ILE A 84 8.78 -0.55 1.02
CA ILE A 84 8.11 -0.29 -0.25
C ILE A 84 6.60 -0.24 0.01
N TRP A 85 5.97 0.91 -0.19
CA TRP A 85 4.53 1.04 0.06
C TRP A 85 3.85 2.05 -0.87
N LEU A 86 2.53 1.95 -0.94
CA LEU A 86 1.68 3.00 -1.49
C LEU A 86 1.23 3.91 -0.36
N GLU A 87 1.35 5.22 -0.56
CA GLU A 87 0.85 6.24 0.35
C GLU A 87 -0.31 7.00 -0.30
N PHE A 88 -1.43 7.07 0.41
CA PHE A 88 -2.59 7.87 -0.01
C PHE A 88 -2.59 9.23 0.69
N PRO A 89 -3.11 10.29 0.04
CA PRO A 89 -3.19 11.61 0.65
C PRO A 89 -4.04 11.58 1.93
N ALA A 90 -3.59 12.32 2.94
CA ALA A 90 -4.35 12.46 4.18
C ALA A 90 -5.61 13.33 3.96
N GLU A 91 -6.78 12.71 4.07
CA GLU A 91 -8.10 13.35 3.96
C GLU A 91 -9.07 12.85 5.05
N ALA A 92 -10.25 13.46 5.18
CA ALA A 92 -11.20 13.03 6.22
C ALA A 92 -11.69 11.59 5.93
N GLY A 93 -11.43 10.65 6.85
CA GLY A 93 -11.66 9.21 6.59
C GLY A 93 -10.55 8.54 5.77
N THR A 94 -9.31 9.08 5.84
CA THR A 94 -8.13 8.58 5.10
C THR A 94 -8.03 7.06 5.16
N ALA A 95 -7.81 6.46 4.00
CA ALA A 95 -7.40 5.08 3.88
C ALA A 95 -6.21 4.75 4.79
N SER A 96 -6.36 3.82 5.71
CA SER A 96 -5.35 3.48 6.70
C SER A 96 -5.17 1.96 6.82
N ASN A 97 -3.93 1.53 7.01
CA ASN A 97 -3.60 0.12 7.13
C ASN A 97 -3.94 -0.46 8.51
N CYS A 98 -4.13 -1.77 8.56
CA CYS A 98 -4.38 -2.47 9.82
C CYS A 98 -3.17 -2.50 10.76
N ILE A 99 -1.94 -2.49 10.23
CA ILE A 99 -0.71 -2.74 11.02
C ILE A 99 -0.39 -1.56 11.96
N SER A 100 -0.57 -0.34 11.48
CA SER A 100 -0.09 0.88 12.15
C SER A 100 -1.13 2.01 12.16
N GLY A 101 -2.22 1.88 11.41
CA GLY A 101 -3.15 3.00 11.16
C GLY A 101 -2.51 4.08 10.28
N SER A 102 -1.39 3.78 9.65
CA SER A 102 -0.71 4.65 8.68
C SER A 102 -1.37 4.48 7.31
N PRO A 103 -1.40 5.52 6.46
CA PRO A 103 -1.95 5.44 5.10
C PRO A 103 -1.02 4.67 4.13
N THR A 104 -0.36 3.61 4.60
CA THR A 104 0.75 2.94 3.92
C THR A 104 0.40 1.49 3.63
N PHE A 105 0.42 1.11 2.36
CA PHE A 105 0.09 -0.26 1.93
C PHE A 105 1.33 -0.92 1.34
N VAL A 106 1.89 -1.87 2.10
CA VAL A 106 3.21 -2.47 1.83
C VAL A 106 3.17 -3.44 0.65
N ALA A 107 4.32 -3.62 0.00
CA ALA A 107 4.48 -4.61 -1.04
C ALA A 107 4.17 -6.04 -0.55
N ASP A 108 3.77 -6.92 -1.47
CA ASP A 108 3.37 -8.29 -1.14
C ASP A 108 4.58 -9.11 -0.64
N THR A 109 5.73 -8.91 -1.29
CA THR A 109 6.99 -9.61 -1.00
C THR A 109 8.20 -8.69 -1.14
N ASN A 110 9.33 -9.11 -0.56
CA ASN A 110 10.61 -8.43 -0.77
C ASN A 110 10.98 -8.45 -2.25
N THR A 111 11.75 -7.47 -2.71
CA THR A 111 12.21 -7.47 -4.11
C THR A 111 13.01 -8.74 -4.41
N ASP A 112 12.78 -9.35 -5.56
CA ASP A 112 13.50 -10.54 -6.00
C ASP A 112 14.94 -10.25 -6.46
N MET A 113 15.65 -11.24 -7.01
CA MET A 113 17.03 -11.05 -7.49
C MET A 113 17.15 -10.12 -8.71
N HIS A 114 16.05 -9.78 -9.35
CA HIS A 114 15.94 -8.83 -10.45
C HIS A 114 15.38 -7.48 -9.97
N GLY A 115 15.38 -7.22 -8.66
CA GLY A 115 14.87 -5.97 -8.09
C GLY A 115 13.36 -5.80 -8.25
N MET A 116 12.62 -6.84 -8.67
CA MET A 116 11.19 -6.74 -8.94
C MET A 116 10.38 -6.90 -7.65
N THR A 117 9.39 -6.04 -7.46
CA THR A 117 8.36 -6.16 -6.43
C THR A 117 6.98 -5.96 -7.02
N HIS A 118 5.97 -6.47 -6.33
CA HIS A 118 4.57 -6.42 -6.75
C HIS A 118 3.65 -6.06 -5.58
N MET A 119 2.55 -5.38 -5.92
CA MET A 119 1.39 -5.14 -5.08
C MET A 119 0.16 -5.60 -5.87
N ALA A 120 -0.39 -6.73 -5.48
CA ALA A 120 -1.54 -7.37 -6.11
C ALA A 120 -2.55 -7.89 -5.08
N LEU A 121 -2.11 -8.23 -3.87
CA LEU A 121 -2.98 -8.82 -2.84
C LEU A 121 -4.05 -7.83 -2.33
N PRO A 122 -5.15 -8.33 -1.74
CA PRO A 122 -6.13 -7.48 -1.08
C PRO A 122 -5.48 -6.61 0.01
N ILE A 123 -5.77 -5.32 -0.05
CA ILE A 123 -5.28 -4.36 0.91
C ILE A 123 -6.02 -4.52 2.24
N GLN A 124 -5.26 -4.71 3.32
CA GLN A 124 -5.80 -4.79 4.69
C GLN A 124 -5.82 -3.40 5.32
N GLY A 125 -6.99 -2.77 5.29
CA GLY A 125 -7.17 -1.42 5.81
C GLY A 125 -8.62 -0.99 5.76
N GLY A 126 -8.88 0.19 6.29
CA GLY A 126 -10.18 0.85 6.25
C GLY A 126 -10.05 2.30 5.81
N GLY A 127 -11.15 3.05 5.75
CA GLY A 127 -11.18 4.39 5.18
C GLY A 127 -11.17 4.40 3.65
N TRP A 128 -11.14 5.60 3.08
CA TRP A 128 -11.22 5.83 1.64
C TRP A 128 -10.20 6.88 1.20
N SER A 129 -9.91 6.92 -0.10
CA SER A 129 -9.17 8.01 -0.71
C SER A 129 -9.54 8.20 -2.18
N GLU A 130 -9.75 9.46 -2.59
CA GLU A 130 -9.95 9.84 -3.99
C GLU A 130 -8.65 9.93 -4.79
N GLY A 131 -7.51 9.62 -4.14
CA GLY A 131 -6.20 9.52 -4.77
C GLY A 131 -5.62 10.89 -5.17
N PRO A 132 -4.55 10.90 -5.99
CA PRO A 132 -3.80 9.72 -6.46
C PRO A 132 -2.85 9.15 -5.39
N ALA A 133 -2.43 7.90 -5.56
CA ALA A 133 -1.48 7.24 -4.66
C ALA A 133 -0.02 7.56 -5.01
N VAL A 134 0.86 7.62 -4.00
CA VAL A 134 2.30 7.83 -4.17
C VAL A 134 3.03 6.51 -3.91
N PHE A 135 3.85 6.06 -4.85
CA PHE A 135 4.77 4.95 -4.59
C PHE A 135 5.93 5.45 -3.74
N MET A 136 6.20 4.78 -2.63
CA MET A 136 7.22 5.15 -1.65
C MET A 136 8.29 4.07 -1.57
N LEU A 137 9.55 4.50 -1.49
CA LEU A 137 10.72 3.65 -1.32
C LEU A 137 11.62 4.23 -0.23
N ASN A 138 11.92 3.45 0.81
CA ASN A 138 12.75 3.84 1.95
C ASN A 138 12.32 5.17 2.63
N GLY A 139 11.02 5.47 2.66
CA GLY A 139 10.50 6.70 3.29
C GLY A 139 10.48 7.93 2.39
N PHE A 140 10.83 7.79 1.11
CA PHE A 140 10.78 8.88 0.15
C PHE A 140 9.86 8.53 -1.02
N PRO A 141 9.17 9.52 -1.62
CA PRO A 141 8.49 9.32 -2.89
C PRO A 141 9.44 8.75 -3.94
N ALA A 142 8.95 7.82 -4.73
CA ALA A 142 9.68 7.18 -5.81
C ALA A 142 10.25 8.23 -6.76
N HIS A 143 11.51 8.05 -7.10
CA HIS A 143 12.21 8.89 -8.06
C HIS A 143 13.12 8.02 -8.94
N THR A 144 13.39 8.52 -10.14
CA THR A 144 14.30 7.91 -11.11
C THR A 144 15.74 8.08 -10.66
N PRO A 145 16.71 7.36 -11.28
CA PRO A 145 18.14 7.60 -11.04
C PRO A 145 18.60 9.04 -11.33
N ASP A 146 17.85 9.78 -12.16
CA ASP A 146 18.11 11.19 -12.48
C ASP A 146 17.46 12.17 -11.47
N TYR A 147 16.91 11.65 -10.37
CA TYR A 147 16.19 12.39 -9.31
C TYR A 147 14.87 13.03 -9.74
N ASP A 148 14.30 12.61 -10.87
CA ASP A 148 12.94 13.01 -11.26
C ASP A 148 11.92 12.18 -10.48
N TYR A 149 10.86 12.81 -9.95
CA TYR A 149 9.79 12.09 -9.28
C TYR A 149 8.98 11.25 -10.28
N TRP A 150 8.62 10.03 -9.88
CA TRP A 150 7.63 9.26 -10.62
C TRP A 150 6.25 9.93 -10.52
N PRO A 151 5.43 9.86 -11.59
CA PRO A 151 4.05 10.30 -11.52
C PRO A 151 3.28 9.54 -10.43
N GLN A 152 2.30 10.22 -9.84
CA GLN A 152 1.39 9.60 -8.89
C GLN A 152 0.49 8.59 -9.62
N LEU A 153 0.23 7.47 -8.98
CA LEU A 153 -0.58 6.39 -9.54
C LEU A 153 -2.05 6.78 -9.49
N LEU A 154 -2.78 6.53 -10.58
CA LEU A 154 -4.22 6.81 -10.67
C LEU A 154 -5.06 5.78 -9.88
N LEU A 155 -4.69 5.53 -8.64
CA LEU A 155 -5.32 4.59 -7.74
C LEU A 155 -6.12 5.33 -6.66
N GLN A 156 -7.36 4.90 -6.49
CA GLN A 156 -8.31 5.29 -5.47
C GLN A 156 -8.65 4.07 -4.60
N VAL A 157 -9.22 4.32 -3.43
CA VAL A 157 -9.72 3.26 -2.55
C VAL A 157 -11.04 3.67 -1.92
N ASN A 158 -11.94 2.71 -1.78
CA ASN A 158 -13.13 2.84 -0.95
C ASN A 158 -13.21 1.68 0.04
N SER A 159 -14.01 1.85 1.08
CA SER A 159 -14.12 0.87 2.17
C SER A 159 -15.50 0.92 2.80
N PRO A 160 -16.06 -0.23 3.24
CA PRO A 160 -17.22 -0.25 4.13
C PRO A 160 -16.99 0.43 5.48
N ASP A 161 -15.73 0.53 5.93
CA ASP A 161 -15.30 1.39 7.05
C ASP A 161 -15.11 2.80 6.47
N ILE A 162 -16.18 3.60 6.48
CA ILE A 162 -16.28 4.91 5.85
C ILE A 162 -15.62 5.98 6.73
N ASN A 163 -15.68 5.80 8.05
CA ASN A 163 -15.13 6.77 9.00
C ASN A 163 -13.60 6.61 9.16
N GLY A 164 -13.03 5.48 8.73
CA GLY A 164 -11.60 5.18 8.74
C GLY A 164 -11.05 4.74 10.10
N ASP A 165 -11.89 4.31 11.04
CA ASP A 165 -11.48 3.89 12.38
C ASP A 165 -11.00 2.43 12.44
N ARG A 166 -11.06 1.73 11.31
CA ARG A 166 -10.63 0.35 11.05
C ARG A 166 -11.56 -0.71 11.63
N VAL A 167 -12.82 -0.36 11.86
CA VAL A 167 -13.90 -1.28 12.23
C VAL A 167 -15.12 -0.95 11.38
N VAL A 168 -15.72 -1.94 10.74
CA VAL A 168 -16.99 -1.75 10.03
C VAL A 168 -18.15 -1.95 11.02
N ASP A 169 -18.80 -0.87 11.43
CA ASP A 169 -19.90 -0.93 12.40
C ASP A 169 -21.09 0.02 12.09
N LEU A 170 -21.96 0.25 13.09
CA LEU A 170 -23.14 1.09 12.92
C LEU A 170 -22.82 2.56 12.66
N SER A 171 -21.62 3.03 13.03
CA SER A 171 -21.16 4.39 12.76
C SER A 171 -20.92 4.61 11.26
N ASP A 172 -20.39 3.61 10.56
CA ASP A 172 -20.25 3.64 9.10
C ASP A 172 -21.61 3.63 8.41
N ILE A 173 -22.57 2.86 8.92
CA ILE A 173 -23.94 2.83 8.36
C ILE A 173 -24.56 4.23 8.43
N ALA A 174 -24.33 4.96 9.53
CA ALA A 174 -24.82 6.33 9.65
C ALA A 174 -24.17 7.27 8.61
N ALA A 175 -22.87 7.12 8.36
CA ALA A 175 -22.16 7.88 7.32
C ALA A 175 -22.68 7.52 5.91
N PHE A 176 -22.79 6.23 5.60
CA PHE A 176 -23.35 5.72 4.35
C PHE A 176 -24.77 6.25 4.11
N ALA A 177 -25.65 6.20 5.13
CA ALA A 177 -27.03 6.65 5.01
C ALA A 177 -27.12 8.17 4.73
N GLY A 178 -26.18 8.94 5.26
CA GLY A 178 -26.03 10.37 4.96
C GLY A 178 -25.75 10.60 3.48
N ASP A 179 -24.82 9.85 2.90
CA ASP A 179 -24.45 9.94 1.49
C ASP A 179 -25.57 9.38 0.58
N TYR A 180 -26.24 8.29 0.98
CA TYR A 180 -27.32 7.63 0.23
C TYR A 180 -28.54 8.55 -0.02
N HIS A 181 -28.84 9.44 0.92
CA HIS A 181 -29.90 10.43 0.78
C HIS A 181 -29.40 11.84 0.41
N GLY A 182 -28.08 12.01 0.27
CA GLY A 182 -27.40 13.28 0.13
C GLY A 182 -26.78 13.51 -1.24
N ALA A 183 -25.64 14.20 -1.24
CA ALA A 183 -24.80 14.33 -2.43
C ALA A 183 -24.05 13.02 -2.68
N PHE A 184 -23.76 12.74 -3.95
CA PHE A 184 -22.93 11.60 -4.30
C PHE A 184 -21.50 11.78 -3.75
N HIS A 185 -20.99 10.73 -3.10
CA HIS A 185 -19.61 10.64 -2.62
C HIS A 185 -19.03 9.28 -3.00
N MET A 186 -17.82 9.27 -3.59
CA MET A 186 -17.17 8.04 -4.08
C MET A 186 -16.97 7.01 -2.97
N ARG A 187 -16.70 7.47 -1.74
CA ARG A 187 -16.49 6.62 -0.56
C ARG A 187 -17.65 5.66 -0.25
N SER A 188 -18.87 5.96 -0.69
CA SER A 188 -20.05 5.10 -0.47
C SER A 188 -20.47 4.31 -1.70
N ASP A 189 -19.93 4.61 -2.90
CA ASP A 189 -20.12 3.83 -4.11
C ASP A 189 -19.18 2.60 -4.08
N LEU A 190 -19.52 1.64 -3.21
CA LEU A 190 -18.69 0.46 -2.92
C LEU A 190 -18.55 -0.48 -4.12
N GLN A 191 -19.52 -0.49 -5.04
CA GLN A 191 -19.41 -1.20 -6.33
C GLN A 191 -18.59 -0.45 -7.38
N ARG A 192 -18.30 0.84 -7.13
CA ARG A 192 -17.64 1.76 -8.06
C ARG A 192 -18.34 1.83 -9.42
N ASP A 193 -19.66 1.82 -9.46
CA ASP A 193 -20.44 1.88 -10.71
C ASP A 193 -21.01 3.29 -11.01
N GLY A 194 -20.67 4.27 -10.18
CA GLY A 194 -21.11 5.65 -10.31
C GLY A 194 -22.53 5.89 -9.79
N VAL A 195 -23.18 4.90 -9.18
CA VAL A 195 -24.55 4.98 -8.69
C VAL A 195 -24.67 4.40 -7.29
N LEU A 196 -24.91 5.26 -6.30
CA LEU A 196 -25.18 4.82 -4.93
C LEU A 196 -26.57 4.18 -4.82
N ASN A 197 -26.64 2.86 -4.61
CA ASN A 197 -27.89 2.09 -4.64
C ASN A 197 -27.89 0.87 -3.68
N LEU A 198 -28.89 -0.02 -3.81
CA LEU A 198 -29.03 -1.20 -2.94
C LEU A 198 -27.88 -2.21 -3.07
N ALA A 199 -27.16 -2.23 -4.20
CA ALA A 199 -26.00 -3.08 -4.39
C ALA A 199 -24.83 -2.68 -3.48
N ASP A 200 -24.66 -1.38 -3.21
CA ASP A 200 -23.66 -0.88 -2.26
C ASP A 200 -24.04 -1.25 -0.82
N ILE A 201 -25.32 -1.14 -0.46
CA ILE A 201 -25.82 -1.58 0.85
C ILE A 201 -25.57 -3.07 1.06
N ALA A 202 -25.84 -3.90 0.04
CA ALA A 202 -25.60 -5.33 0.12
C ALA A 202 -24.11 -5.64 0.34
N LEU A 203 -23.21 -4.94 -0.36
CA LEU A 203 -21.76 -5.10 -0.21
C LEU A 203 -21.26 -4.59 1.15
N MET A 204 -21.79 -3.47 1.65
CA MET A 204 -21.51 -3.02 3.02
C MET A 204 -21.91 -4.07 4.06
N ALA A 205 -23.10 -4.65 3.91
CA ALA A 205 -23.63 -5.65 4.83
C ALA A 205 -22.78 -6.94 4.86
N THR A 206 -22.12 -7.32 3.76
CA THR A 206 -21.23 -8.50 3.74
C THR A 206 -19.95 -8.30 4.56
N HIS A 207 -19.58 -7.06 4.86
CA HIS A 207 -18.37 -6.72 5.61
C HIS A 207 -18.66 -6.20 7.02
N MET A 208 -19.91 -6.22 7.46
CA MET A 208 -20.30 -5.78 8.80
C MET A 208 -19.55 -6.57 9.89
N GLY A 209 -18.92 -5.85 10.82
CA GLY A 209 -18.10 -6.43 11.88
C GLY A 209 -16.67 -6.79 11.47
N ALA A 210 -16.25 -6.49 10.24
CA ALA A 210 -14.85 -6.58 9.86
C ALA A 210 -14.00 -5.60 10.69
N ASP A 211 -12.85 -6.04 11.19
CA ASP A 211 -11.92 -5.19 11.94
C ASP A 211 -10.45 -5.57 11.65
N CYS A 212 -9.52 -4.73 12.10
CA CYS A 212 -8.08 -4.93 11.96
C CYS A 212 -7.43 -5.68 13.15
N ARG A 213 -8.18 -6.44 13.97
CA ARG A 213 -7.65 -7.07 15.20
C ARG A 213 -6.92 -8.40 14.99
#